data_AF-A0A7C9QVB8-F1
#
_entry.id   AF-A0A7C9QVB8-F1
#
_cell.length_a   1.000
_cell.length_b   1.000
_cell.length_c   1.000
_cell.angle_alpha   90.00
_cell.angle_beta   90.00
_cell.angle_gamma   90.00
#
_symmetry.space_group_name_H-M   'P 1'
#
loop_
_entity.id
_entity.type
_entity.pdbx_description
1 polymer ?
#
loop_
_entity_poly.entity_id
_entity_poly.type
_entity_poly.pdbx_seq_one_letter_code
_entity_poly.pdbx_strand_id
1 'polypeptide(L)'
;MAHDLAEIAKERGIQYFLISYVDLFGVLRAKLVPTSAIKRMQKNGAGFAGFATHLDQTPAHPDTLAVPDPDSLIQLPWKPEVGWLASDVYCGGELLPDAPRNVLKRQIAKAKELGLQMKTGVECEFFLLSRDGKTIADAYDDYPKPCYDQLALMRQYDLIKELCDYMGELGWGPYQNDHEDANGQFEMNWEYDDVLKTADRHTFFKYMTKTLAENRGMRATFMPKPFNNLTGNGCHMHVSLWKGAENVFEDEAGELGMSKLSYSFLGGVMHSAADLCSLFNPTVNSFKRINAPITASGATWSPNSITYTGNNRTHMVRIPEPNRFEFRLMDGATNPYLAPAALLMAGLDGMANDRDPGERLDINMYTDGHTLKNVRKLPLNLLDALRLLERSDVARAGFGDAFVDSYIKLKMAEWNSFMSHASAWERLHNLDC
;
A
#
# COMPACT_ATOMS: atom_id res chain seq x y z
N MET A 1 -17.82 23.63 -1.61
CA MET A 1 -18.26 24.00 -0.24
C MET A 1 -17.97 22.79 0.64
N ALA A 2 -17.30 22.94 1.79
CA ALA A 2 -17.03 21.80 2.66
C ALA A 2 -18.36 21.22 3.15
N HIS A 3 -18.53 19.89 3.07
CA HIS A 3 -19.73 19.21 3.53
C HIS A 3 -19.87 19.31 5.06
N ASP A 4 -21.05 19.68 5.57
CA ASP A 4 -21.31 19.74 7.02
C ASP A 4 -21.60 18.34 7.57
N LEU A 5 -20.68 17.79 8.36
CA LEU A 5 -20.81 16.44 8.90
C LEU A 5 -21.96 16.30 9.90
N ALA A 6 -22.39 17.37 10.56
CA ALA A 6 -23.51 17.31 11.50
C ALA A 6 -24.85 17.17 10.76
N GLU A 7 -25.02 17.88 9.64
CA GLU A 7 -26.21 17.72 8.79
C GLU A 7 -26.22 16.35 8.11
N ILE A 8 -25.09 15.89 7.56
CA ILE A 8 -24.98 14.53 7.00
C ILE A 8 -25.31 13.47 8.07
N ALA A 9 -24.84 13.64 9.30
CA ALA A 9 -25.14 12.71 10.37
C ALA A 9 -26.64 12.59 10.64
N LYS A 10 -27.34 13.72 10.63
CA LYS A 10 -28.79 13.78 10.82
C LYS A 10 -29.54 13.14 9.66
N GLU A 11 -29.11 13.41 8.43
CA GLU A 11 -29.72 12.85 7.22
C GLU A 11 -29.54 11.33 7.11
N ARG A 12 -28.35 10.83 7.48
CA ARG A 12 -27.97 9.41 7.31
C ARG A 12 -28.09 8.55 8.57
N GLY A 13 -28.55 9.14 9.68
CA GLY A 13 -28.71 8.43 10.96
C GLY A 13 -27.38 8.03 11.62
N ILE A 14 -26.29 8.75 11.37
CA ILE A 14 -24.98 8.46 11.98
C ILE A 14 -24.99 8.96 13.43
N GLN A 15 -24.65 8.07 14.36
CA GLN A 15 -24.60 8.36 15.80
C GLN A 15 -23.17 8.59 16.29
N TYR A 16 -22.18 7.98 15.64
CA TYR A 16 -20.78 8.11 15.98
C TYR A 16 -19.89 8.25 14.74
N PHE A 17 -18.77 8.93 14.90
CA PHE A 17 -17.73 9.03 13.88
C PHE A 17 -16.41 8.42 14.37
N LEU A 18 -15.76 7.64 13.52
CA LEU A 18 -14.37 7.22 13.66
C LEU A 18 -13.48 8.23 12.94
N ILE A 19 -13.00 9.24 13.68
CA ILE A 19 -12.00 10.19 13.16
C ILE A 19 -10.66 9.48 13.18
N SER A 20 -10.15 9.18 11.98
CA SER A 20 -9.06 8.24 11.79
C SER A 20 -7.90 8.84 11.02
N TYR A 21 -6.68 8.40 11.32
CA TYR A 21 -5.47 8.69 10.56
C TYR A 21 -4.56 7.46 10.51
N VAL A 22 -3.62 7.43 9.58
CA VAL A 22 -2.62 6.37 9.44
C VAL A 22 -1.26 6.89 9.88
N ASP A 23 -0.57 6.16 10.76
CA ASP A 23 0.79 6.50 11.22
C ASP A 23 1.89 5.97 10.28
N LEU A 24 3.17 6.27 10.55
CA LEU A 24 4.29 5.89 9.68
C LEU A 24 4.43 4.38 9.44
N PHE A 25 3.83 3.55 10.30
CA PHE A 25 3.88 2.08 10.19
C PHE A 25 2.66 1.52 9.45
N GLY A 26 1.80 2.39 8.91
CA GLY A 26 0.58 1.97 8.23
C GLY A 26 -0.54 1.58 9.19
N VAL A 27 -0.42 1.89 10.49
CA VAL A 27 -1.43 1.54 11.48
C VAL A 27 -2.56 2.57 11.46
N LEU A 28 -3.79 2.10 11.28
CA LEU A 28 -4.99 2.93 11.39
C LEU A 28 -5.27 3.25 12.86
N ARG A 29 -5.25 4.53 13.19
CA ARG A 29 -5.54 5.09 14.52
C ARG A 29 -6.87 5.82 14.45
N ALA A 30 -7.72 5.69 15.47
CA ALA A 30 -9.03 6.33 15.47
C ALA A 30 -9.48 6.77 16.86
N LYS A 31 -10.41 7.72 16.88
CA LYS A 31 -11.22 8.05 18.05
C LYS A 31 -12.69 7.98 17.67
N LEU A 32 -13.49 7.29 18.49
CA LEU A 32 -14.93 7.25 18.35
C LEU A 32 -15.54 8.49 19.02
N VAL A 33 -16.17 9.35 18.24
CA VAL A 33 -16.79 10.59 18.73
C VAL A 33 -18.30 10.56 18.47
N PRO A 34 -19.14 10.99 19.42
CA PRO A 34 -20.58 11.07 19.16
C PRO A 34 -20.90 12.22 18.20
N THR A 35 -21.99 12.10 17.45
CA THR A 35 -22.49 13.15 16.53
C THR A 35 -22.64 14.51 17.21
N SER A 36 -22.97 14.55 18.51
CA SER A 36 -23.04 15.81 19.27
C SER A 36 -21.73 16.60 19.32
N ALA A 37 -20.59 15.95 19.05
CA ALA A 37 -19.26 16.57 19.04
C ALA A 37 -18.71 16.81 17.62
N ILE A 38 -19.33 16.28 16.55
CA ILE A 38 -18.71 16.24 15.22
C ILE A 38 -18.39 17.62 14.66
N LYS A 39 -19.27 18.60 14.85
CA LYS A 39 -19.07 19.99 14.38
C LYS A 39 -17.81 20.62 14.97
N ARG A 40 -17.52 20.34 16.24
CA ARG A 40 -16.29 20.80 16.92
C ARG A 40 -15.07 20.06 16.37
N MET A 41 -15.17 18.75 16.17
CA MET A 41 -14.05 17.95 15.68
C MET A 41 -13.71 18.26 14.21
N GLN A 42 -14.71 18.53 13.37
CA GLN A 42 -14.50 18.93 11.98
C GLN A 42 -13.75 20.27 11.89
N LYS A 43 -14.04 21.20 12.81
CA LYS A 43 -13.36 22.51 12.85
C LYS A 43 -11.96 22.45 13.46
N ASN A 44 -11.82 21.75 14.58
CA ASN A 44 -10.62 21.84 15.44
C ASN A 44 -9.73 20.59 15.40
N GLY A 45 -10.21 19.49 14.82
CA GLY A 45 -9.59 18.17 14.90
C GLY A 45 -9.86 17.44 16.21
N ALA A 46 -9.64 16.12 16.19
CA ALA A 46 -9.64 15.26 17.36
C ALA A 46 -8.22 15.13 17.93
N GLY A 47 -8.05 15.37 19.23
CA GLY A 47 -6.75 15.30 19.92
C GLY A 47 -6.26 13.87 20.16
N PHE A 48 -4.98 13.64 19.88
CA PHE A 48 -4.23 12.44 20.19
C PHE A 48 -2.86 12.82 20.78
N ALA A 49 -2.38 12.07 21.77
CA ALA A 49 -0.97 12.15 22.14
C ALA A 49 -0.16 11.46 21.04
N GLY A 50 0.45 12.22 20.12
CA GLY A 50 1.11 11.64 18.94
C GLY A 50 2.31 10.74 19.27
N PHE A 51 2.94 10.91 20.44
CA PHE A 51 3.94 9.97 20.96
C PHE A 51 3.42 8.54 21.17
N ALA A 52 2.12 8.37 21.43
CA ALA A 52 1.51 7.06 21.58
C ALA A 52 1.34 6.31 20.24
N THR A 53 1.73 6.93 19.12
CA THR A 53 1.67 6.35 17.77
C THR A 53 3.01 6.54 17.05
N HIS A 54 3.15 5.99 15.84
CA HIS A 54 4.40 6.07 15.10
C HIS A 54 4.50 7.37 14.29
N LEU A 55 4.65 8.51 14.98
CA LEU A 55 4.78 9.86 14.40
C LEU A 55 6.04 10.61 14.90
N ASP A 56 7.02 9.86 15.41
CA ASP A 56 8.31 10.36 15.94
C ASP A 56 8.23 11.58 16.87
N GLN A 57 7.22 11.61 17.73
CA GLN A 57 7.05 12.65 18.72
C GLN A 57 7.65 12.28 20.08
N THR A 58 7.55 13.17 21.06
CA THR A 58 7.93 12.92 22.46
C THR A 58 6.71 13.13 23.35
N PRO A 59 6.69 12.61 24.59
CA PRO A 59 5.60 12.87 25.54
C PRO A 59 5.40 14.36 25.86
N ALA A 60 6.37 15.22 25.57
CA ALA A 60 6.32 16.66 25.84
C ALA A 60 5.80 17.49 24.67
N HIS A 61 5.62 16.91 23.48
CA HIS A 61 4.99 17.61 22.37
C HIS A 61 3.50 17.87 22.68
N PRO A 62 2.93 18.97 22.13
CA PRO A 62 1.48 19.17 22.22
C PRO A 62 0.74 18.04 21.50
N ASP A 63 -0.54 17.87 21.83
CA ASP A 63 -1.40 16.90 21.16
C ASP A 63 -1.40 17.12 19.64
N THR A 64 -1.38 16.02 18.90
CA THR A 64 -1.69 16.03 17.48
C THR A 64 -3.20 16.10 17.28
N LEU A 65 -3.62 16.87 16.28
CA LEU A 65 -5.01 17.08 15.94
C LEU A 65 -5.29 16.41 14.59
N ALA A 66 -6.07 15.34 14.61
CA ALA A 66 -6.59 14.71 13.39
C ALA A 66 -7.83 15.49 12.92
N VAL A 67 -7.68 16.29 11.88
CA VAL A 67 -8.75 17.08 11.28
C VAL A 67 -9.42 16.26 10.19
N PRO A 68 -10.68 15.82 10.37
CA PRO A 68 -11.32 14.91 9.43
C PRO A 68 -11.63 15.61 8.10
N ASP A 69 -11.36 14.89 7.02
CA ASP A 69 -11.73 15.26 5.66
C ASP A 69 -13.17 14.81 5.40
N PRO A 70 -14.14 15.74 5.27
CA PRO A 70 -15.54 15.38 5.12
C PRO A 70 -15.84 14.66 3.80
N ASP A 71 -15.00 14.82 2.78
CA ASP A 71 -15.15 14.16 1.47
C ASP A 71 -14.77 12.67 1.54
N SER A 72 -14.08 12.26 2.62
CA SER A 72 -13.67 10.88 2.87
C SER A 72 -14.70 10.03 3.64
N LEU A 73 -15.88 10.60 3.95
CA LEU A 73 -16.88 9.95 4.79
C LEU A 73 -17.33 8.61 4.19
N ILE A 74 -17.13 7.54 4.97
CA ILE A 74 -17.68 6.20 4.70
C ILE A 74 -18.57 5.80 5.86
N GLN A 75 -19.88 5.70 5.64
CA GLN A 75 -20.78 5.07 6.61
C GLN A 75 -20.52 3.56 6.56
N LEU A 76 -20.22 2.93 7.71
CA LEU A 76 -19.84 1.52 7.72
C LEU A 76 -21.01 0.66 7.22
N PRO A 77 -20.89 -0.08 6.11
CA PRO A 77 -22.03 -0.83 5.56
C PRO A 77 -22.58 -1.90 6.53
N TRP A 78 -21.70 -2.54 7.31
CA TRP A 78 -22.07 -3.52 8.35
C TRP A 78 -22.46 -2.89 9.70
N LYS A 79 -22.32 -1.57 9.85
CA LYS A 79 -22.63 -0.83 11.08
C LYS A 79 -23.05 0.62 10.77
N PRO A 80 -24.20 0.84 10.13
CA PRO A 80 -24.51 2.14 9.53
C PRO A 80 -24.65 3.29 10.53
N GLU A 81 -24.80 3.03 11.82
CA GLU A 81 -24.78 4.07 12.85
C GLU A 81 -23.39 4.73 13.06
N VAL A 82 -22.35 4.23 12.39
CA VAL A 82 -20.97 4.72 12.48
C VAL A 82 -20.47 5.24 11.13
N GLY A 83 -19.91 6.46 11.11
CA GLY A 83 -19.20 7.04 9.97
C GLY A 83 -17.68 7.05 10.16
N TRP A 84 -16.91 6.50 9.23
CA TRP A 84 -15.46 6.59 9.19
C TRP A 84 -14.98 7.81 8.40
N LEU A 85 -13.94 8.48 8.89
CA LEU A 85 -13.33 9.65 8.25
C LEU A 85 -11.80 9.51 8.24
N ALA A 86 -11.19 9.67 7.08
CA ALA A 86 -9.77 9.95 6.96
C ALA A 86 -9.49 11.37 7.45
N SER A 87 -8.29 11.61 7.99
CA SER A 87 -7.93 12.90 8.58
C SER A 87 -6.52 13.32 8.21
N ASP A 88 -6.36 14.62 8.05
CA ASP A 88 -5.03 15.25 8.01
C ASP A 88 -4.57 15.53 9.44
N VAL A 89 -3.28 15.35 9.71
CA VAL A 89 -2.74 15.46 11.07
C VAL A 89 -2.02 16.78 11.25
N TYR A 90 -2.33 17.50 12.31
CA TYR A 90 -1.70 18.76 12.68
C TYR A 90 -0.99 18.62 14.02
N CYS A 91 0.05 19.43 14.25
CA CYS A 91 0.72 19.55 15.55
C CYS A 91 1.16 21.00 15.74
N GLY A 92 0.79 21.62 16.87
CA GLY A 92 1.14 23.03 17.12
C GLY A 92 0.54 24.03 16.13
N GLY A 93 -0.58 23.68 15.48
CA GLY A 93 -1.25 24.51 14.47
C GLY A 93 -0.77 24.29 13.04
N GLU A 94 0.35 23.58 12.84
CA GLU A 94 0.92 23.29 11.52
C GLU A 94 0.60 21.86 11.07
N LEU A 95 0.56 21.63 9.76
CA LEU A 95 0.46 20.27 9.22
C LEU A 95 1.69 19.47 9.64
N LEU A 96 1.46 18.29 10.22
CA LEU A 96 2.53 17.42 10.64
C LEU A 96 3.24 16.87 9.38
N PRO A 97 4.55 17.14 9.18
CA PRO A 97 5.22 16.94 7.90
C PRO A 97 5.42 15.46 7.54
N ASP A 98 5.49 14.59 8.55
CA ASP A 98 5.72 13.16 8.42
C ASP A 98 4.45 12.31 8.50
N ALA A 99 3.29 12.92 8.75
CA ALA A 99 2.01 12.20 8.68
C ALA A 99 1.74 11.70 7.24
N PRO A 100 1.55 10.38 7.03
CA PRO A 100 1.45 9.78 5.70
C PRO A 100 0.47 10.43 4.72
N ARG A 101 -0.76 10.73 5.16
CA ARG A 101 -1.77 11.37 4.30
C ARG A 101 -1.33 12.78 3.88
N ASN A 102 -0.71 13.53 4.79
CA ASN A 102 -0.15 14.87 4.50
C ASN A 102 1.01 14.78 3.49
N VAL A 103 1.88 13.77 3.63
CA VAL A 103 3.00 13.52 2.70
C VAL A 103 2.47 13.27 1.29
N LEU A 104 1.45 12.42 1.13
CA LEU A 104 0.81 12.18 -0.17
C LEU A 104 0.19 13.46 -0.74
N LYS A 105 -0.60 14.20 0.06
CA LYS A 105 -1.23 15.47 -0.37
C LYS A 105 -0.21 16.50 -0.86
N ARG A 106 0.98 16.55 -0.25
CA ARG A 106 2.08 17.42 -0.68
C ARG A 106 2.61 17.03 -2.07
N GLN A 107 2.77 15.73 -2.37
CA GLN A 107 3.19 15.29 -3.71
C GLN A 107 2.08 15.51 -4.75
N ILE A 108 0.82 15.31 -4.38
CA ILE A 108 -0.34 15.63 -5.24
C ILE A 108 -0.34 17.12 -5.59
N ALA A 109 -0.06 18.01 -4.62
CA ALA A 109 0.02 19.44 -4.86
C ALA A 109 1.10 19.78 -5.90
N LYS A 110 2.31 19.19 -5.79
CA LYS A 110 3.38 19.35 -6.78
C LYS A 110 2.97 18.87 -8.18
N ALA A 111 2.30 17.72 -8.29
CA ALA A 111 1.79 17.25 -9.58
C ALA A 111 0.75 18.23 -10.17
N LYS A 112 -0.12 18.76 -9.31
CA LYS A 112 -1.16 19.72 -9.72
C LYS A 112 -0.60 21.03 -10.23
N GLU A 113 0.53 21.51 -9.71
CA GLU A 113 1.25 22.70 -10.22
C GLU A 113 1.68 22.51 -11.69
N LEU A 114 1.92 21.26 -12.11
CA LEU A 114 2.23 20.90 -13.50
C LEU A 114 0.97 20.59 -14.34
N GLY A 115 -0.22 20.79 -13.76
CA GLY A 115 -1.50 20.43 -14.36
C GLY A 115 -1.77 18.93 -14.41
N LEU A 116 -1.02 18.13 -13.64
CA LEU A 116 -1.05 16.66 -13.66
C LEU A 116 -1.84 16.10 -12.47
N GLN A 117 -2.48 14.96 -12.70
CA GLN A 117 -3.25 14.22 -11.71
C GLN A 117 -2.90 12.73 -11.81
N MET A 118 -2.38 12.16 -10.73
CA MET A 118 -2.10 10.72 -10.69
C MET A 118 -3.36 9.96 -10.27
N LYS A 119 -3.69 8.93 -11.05
CA LYS A 119 -4.74 7.97 -10.71
C LYS A 119 -4.13 6.60 -10.49
N THR A 120 -4.66 5.88 -9.50
CA THR A 120 -4.13 4.58 -9.12
C THR A 120 -5.24 3.58 -8.83
N GLY A 121 -4.98 2.32 -9.21
CA GLY A 121 -5.69 1.14 -8.73
C GLY A 121 -4.72 0.27 -7.92
N VAL A 122 -5.23 -0.49 -6.95
CA VAL A 122 -4.40 -1.37 -6.11
C VAL A 122 -4.98 -2.79 -6.08
N GLU A 123 -4.09 -3.78 -6.16
CA GLU A 123 -4.38 -5.20 -6.05
C GLU A 123 -4.04 -5.67 -4.64
N CYS A 124 -4.98 -5.60 -3.70
CA CYS A 124 -4.72 -5.83 -2.28
C CYS A 124 -4.89 -7.31 -1.88
N GLU A 125 -3.90 -8.14 -2.20
CA GLU A 125 -3.88 -9.55 -1.81
C GLU A 125 -3.91 -9.74 -0.28
N PHE A 126 -4.68 -10.71 0.21
CA PHE A 126 -4.74 -11.08 1.62
C PHE A 126 -4.96 -12.57 1.82
N PHE A 127 -4.56 -13.08 3.00
CA PHE A 127 -4.90 -14.44 3.42
C PHE A 127 -6.04 -14.45 4.42
N LEU A 128 -6.88 -15.49 4.34
CA LEU A 128 -7.78 -15.88 5.42
C LEU A 128 -7.14 -16.98 6.26
N LEU A 129 -6.95 -16.70 7.54
CA LEU A 129 -6.31 -17.60 8.50
C LEU A 129 -7.29 -18.10 9.55
N SER A 130 -6.88 -19.18 10.23
CA SER A 130 -7.45 -19.58 11.52
C SER A 130 -7.43 -18.40 12.50
N ARG A 131 -8.34 -18.37 13.47
CA ARG A 131 -8.43 -17.29 14.45
C ARG A 131 -7.12 -17.03 15.20
N ASP A 132 -6.34 -18.08 15.49
CA ASP A 132 -5.03 -17.97 16.13
C ASP A 132 -3.90 -17.56 15.17
N GLY A 133 -4.17 -17.51 13.87
CA GLY A 133 -3.26 -17.07 12.82
C GLY A 133 -2.16 -18.07 12.47
N LYS A 134 -2.27 -19.33 12.90
CA LYS A 134 -1.21 -20.34 12.68
C LYS A 134 -1.35 -21.09 11.37
N THR A 135 -2.57 -21.25 10.87
CA THR A 135 -2.86 -21.98 9.63
C THR A 135 -3.77 -21.14 8.74
N ILE A 136 -3.91 -21.53 7.48
CA ILE A 136 -5.00 -21.02 6.63
C ILE A 136 -6.35 -21.39 7.23
N ALA A 137 -7.39 -20.62 6.91
CA ALA A 137 -8.73 -20.81 7.45
C ALA A 137 -9.42 -22.07 6.91
N ASP A 138 -9.15 -22.41 5.65
CA ASP A 138 -9.74 -23.56 4.95
C ASP A 138 -8.76 -24.73 4.88
N ALA A 139 -9.04 -25.80 5.62
CA ALA A 139 -8.19 -26.99 5.61
C ALA A 139 -8.34 -27.83 4.33
N TYR A 140 -9.35 -27.57 3.49
CA TYR A 140 -9.56 -28.26 2.21
C TYR A 140 -8.91 -27.56 1.02
N ASP A 141 -8.23 -26.45 1.26
CA ASP A 141 -7.44 -25.76 0.26
C ASP A 141 -5.98 -26.19 0.39
N ASP A 142 -5.66 -27.33 -0.24
CA ASP A 142 -4.36 -27.99 -0.17
C ASP A 142 -3.82 -28.39 -1.56
N TYR A 143 -4.48 -27.94 -2.63
CA TYR A 143 -4.06 -28.27 -3.99
C TYR A 143 -2.76 -27.54 -4.35
N PRO A 144 -1.78 -28.18 -5.03
CA PRO A 144 -0.46 -27.58 -5.30
C PRO A 144 -0.46 -26.33 -6.18
N LYS A 145 -1.52 -26.14 -6.98
CA LYS A 145 -1.71 -24.97 -7.85
C LYS A 145 -3.11 -24.39 -7.62
N PRO A 146 -3.34 -23.69 -6.50
CA PRO A 146 -4.68 -23.31 -6.05
C PRO A 146 -5.22 -22.04 -6.72
N CYS A 147 -4.42 -21.37 -7.55
CA CYS A 147 -4.82 -20.14 -8.23
C CYS A 147 -6.11 -20.37 -9.04
N TYR A 148 -7.11 -19.54 -8.77
CA TYR A 148 -8.46 -19.60 -9.34
C TYR A 148 -9.25 -20.88 -9.02
N ASP A 149 -8.92 -21.58 -7.92
CA ASP A 149 -9.67 -22.76 -7.49
C ASP A 149 -11.12 -22.39 -7.14
N GLN A 150 -12.05 -22.94 -7.91
CA GLN A 150 -13.48 -22.66 -7.76
C GLN A 150 -14.02 -23.16 -6.42
N LEU A 151 -13.55 -24.29 -5.90
CA LEU A 151 -14.09 -24.86 -4.67
C LEU A 151 -13.63 -24.06 -3.46
N ALA A 152 -12.35 -23.69 -3.39
CA ALA A 152 -11.80 -22.84 -2.34
C ALA A 152 -12.44 -21.45 -2.35
N LEU A 153 -12.61 -20.85 -3.53
CA LEU A 153 -13.35 -19.59 -3.67
C LEU A 153 -14.78 -19.70 -3.16
N MET A 154 -15.51 -20.73 -3.59
CA MET A 154 -16.93 -20.89 -3.22
C MET A 154 -17.12 -21.29 -1.74
N ARG A 155 -16.13 -21.92 -1.10
CA ARG A 155 -16.17 -22.16 0.36
C ARG A 155 -16.05 -20.87 1.18
N GLN A 156 -15.46 -19.82 0.61
CA GLN A 156 -15.37 -18.48 1.22
C GLN A 156 -16.38 -17.48 0.65
N TYR A 157 -17.33 -17.95 -0.19
CA TYR A 157 -18.26 -17.11 -0.94
C TYR A 157 -18.97 -16.05 -0.09
N ASP A 158 -19.47 -16.40 1.10
CA ASP A 158 -20.27 -15.46 1.89
C ASP A 158 -19.45 -14.24 2.35
N LEU A 159 -18.17 -14.41 2.69
CA LEU A 159 -17.30 -13.29 3.06
C LEU A 159 -16.93 -12.47 1.83
N ILE A 160 -16.53 -13.13 0.74
CA ILE A 160 -16.12 -12.47 -0.51
C ILE A 160 -17.29 -11.69 -1.10
N LYS A 161 -18.49 -12.28 -1.14
CA LYS A 161 -19.72 -11.63 -1.58
C LYS A 161 -20.03 -10.39 -0.73
N GLU A 162 -20.00 -10.52 0.60
CA GLU A 162 -20.31 -9.41 1.51
C GLU A 162 -19.34 -8.23 1.31
N LEU A 163 -18.04 -8.51 1.21
CA LEU A 163 -17.03 -7.50 0.89
C LEU A 163 -17.29 -6.84 -0.47
N CYS A 164 -17.63 -7.63 -1.49
CA CYS A 164 -17.88 -7.15 -2.85
C CYS A 164 -19.14 -6.27 -2.90
N ASP A 165 -20.22 -6.69 -2.27
CA ASP A 165 -21.47 -5.94 -2.19
C ASP A 165 -21.25 -4.59 -1.50
N TYR A 166 -20.50 -4.55 -0.39
CA TYR A 166 -20.16 -3.31 0.29
C TYR A 166 -19.29 -2.37 -0.54
N MET A 167 -18.32 -2.88 -1.30
CA MET A 167 -17.61 -2.05 -2.27
C MET A 167 -18.55 -1.48 -3.35
N GLY A 168 -19.56 -2.27 -3.77
CA GLY A 168 -20.61 -1.84 -4.69
C GLY A 168 -21.49 -0.74 -4.11
N GLU A 169 -21.98 -0.90 -2.88
CA GLU A 169 -22.77 0.09 -2.14
C GLU A 169 -22.01 1.41 -1.93
N LEU A 170 -20.70 1.33 -1.71
CA LEU A 170 -19.81 2.48 -1.58
C LEU A 170 -19.41 3.12 -2.92
N GLY A 171 -19.86 2.56 -4.05
CA GLY A 171 -19.61 3.09 -5.39
C GLY A 171 -18.17 2.95 -5.85
N TRP A 172 -17.46 1.91 -5.43
CA TRP A 172 -16.05 1.70 -5.80
C TRP A 172 -15.88 0.96 -7.14
N GLY A 173 -16.96 0.43 -7.72
CA GLY A 173 -16.92 -0.35 -8.95
C GLY A 173 -16.12 -1.65 -8.80
N PRO A 174 -16.46 -2.55 -7.86
CA PRO A 174 -15.82 -3.86 -7.79
C PRO A 174 -16.18 -4.69 -9.03
N TYR A 175 -15.20 -5.37 -9.63
CA TYR A 175 -15.41 -6.06 -10.91
C TYR A 175 -14.92 -7.51 -10.96
N GLN A 176 -14.03 -7.94 -10.06
CA GLN A 176 -13.61 -9.34 -9.94
C GLN A 176 -13.13 -9.67 -8.52
N ASN A 177 -13.20 -10.96 -8.17
CA ASN A 177 -12.75 -11.50 -6.89
C ASN A 177 -12.17 -12.88 -7.14
N ASP A 178 -10.96 -13.12 -6.66
CA ASP A 178 -10.15 -14.26 -7.07
C ASP A 178 -9.61 -15.00 -5.85
N HIS A 179 -9.53 -16.33 -5.98
CA HIS A 179 -8.64 -17.13 -5.16
C HIS A 179 -7.24 -17.05 -5.78
N GLU A 180 -6.26 -16.60 -5.01
CA GLU A 180 -4.93 -16.30 -5.50
C GLU A 180 -3.98 -17.52 -5.47
N ASP A 181 -2.73 -17.30 -5.86
CA ASP A 181 -1.74 -18.34 -6.13
C ASP A 181 -1.31 -19.16 -4.91
N ALA A 182 -1.47 -18.63 -3.69
CA ALA A 182 -1.26 -19.38 -2.46
C ALA A 182 -2.57 -19.94 -1.89
N ASN A 183 -2.49 -21.11 -1.27
CA ASN A 183 -3.60 -21.65 -0.50
C ASN A 183 -3.99 -20.65 0.61
N GLY A 184 -5.29 -20.33 0.72
CA GLY A 184 -5.89 -19.40 1.66
C GLY A 184 -5.78 -17.94 1.25
N GLN A 185 -5.25 -17.63 0.06
CA GLN A 185 -5.02 -16.28 -0.44
C GLN A 185 -6.16 -15.84 -1.37
N PHE A 186 -6.55 -14.58 -1.26
CA PHE A 186 -7.63 -13.96 -2.02
C PHE A 186 -7.25 -12.56 -2.46
N GLU A 187 -7.87 -12.11 -3.54
CA GLU A 187 -7.80 -10.75 -4.06
C GLU A 187 -9.21 -10.27 -4.43
N MET A 188 -9.45 -8.97 -4.27
CA MET A 188 -10.69 -8.33 -4.70
C MET A 188 -10.35 -6.99 -5.33
N ASN A 189 -10.79 -6.78 -6.57
CA ASN A 189 -10.44 -5.59 -7.34
C ASN A 189 -11.61 -4.63 -7.51
N TRP A 190 -11.28 -3.34 -7.52
CA TRP A 190 -12.20 -2.24 -7.77
C TRP A 190 -11.57 -1.19 -8.68
N GLU A 191 -12.40 -0.33 -9.26
CA GLU A 191 -11.94 0.68 -10.21
C GLU A 191 -10.88 1.63 -9.61
N TYR A 192 -9.90 1.99 -10.44
CA TYR A 192 -8.93 3.01 -10.10
C TYR A 192 -9.61 4.38 -9.91
N ASP A 193 -8.99 5.26 -9.14
CA ASP A 193 -9.48 6.62 -8.93
C ASP A 193 -8.30 7.56 -8.67
N ASP A 194 -8.60 8.82 -8.36
CA ASP A 194 -7.61 9.78 -7.87
C ASP A 194 -6.82 9.18 -6.71
N VAL A 195 -5.49 9.31 -6.76
CA VAL A 195 -4.59 8.61 -5.85
C VAL A 195 -4.94 8.78 -4.35
N LEU A 196 -5.43 9.95 -3.93
CA LEU A 196 -5.85 10.17 -2.53
C LEU A 196 -7.09 9.34 -2.17
N LYS A 197 -8.08 9.27 -3.06
CA LYS A 197 -9.28 8.44 -2.87
C LYS A 197 -8.91 6.97 -2.83
N THR A 198 -8.06 6.51 -3.76
CA THR A 198 -7.56 5.13 -3.72
C THR A 198 -6.81 4.83 -2.44
N ALA A 199 -5.99 5.75 -1.92
CA ALA A 199 -5.29 5.57 -0.64
C ALA A 199 -6.25 5.49 0.58
N ASP A 200 -7.29 6.34 0.60
CA ASP A 200 -8.34 6.29 1.63
C ASP A 200 -9.16 4.97 1.52
N ARG A 201 -9.55 4.57 0.30
CA ARG A 201 -10.23 3.29 0.02
C ARG A 201 -9.37 2.09 0.43
N HIS A 202 -8.09 2.06 0.08
CA HIS A 202 -7.15 1.00 0.47
C HIS A 202 -7.04 0.88 2.00
N THR A 203 -6.94 2.02 2.69
CA THR A 203 -6.94 2.05 4.17
C THR A 203 -8.23 1.44 4.74
N PHE A 204 -9.39 1.85 4.20
CA PHE A 204 -10.69 1.35 4.64
C PHE A 204 -10.88 -0.13 4.29
N PHE A 205 -10.46 -0.57 3.10
CA PHE A 205 -10.57 -1.95 2.64
C PHE A 205 -9.85 -2.92 3.58
N LYS A 206 -8.64 -2.58 4.02
CA LYS A 206 -7.88 -3.38 5.00
C LYS A 206 -8.62 -3.49 6.34
N TYR A 207 -9.29 -2.41 6.78
CA TYR A 207 -10.10 -2.41 7.99
C TYR A 207 -11.39 -3.23 7.85
N MET A 208 -12.13 -3.03 6.75
CA MET A 208 -13.34 -3.75 6.40
C MET A 208 -13.08 -5.26 6.32
N THR A 209 -12.09 -5.68 5.53
CA THR A 209 -11.72 -7.10 5.35
C THR A 209 -11.39 -7.79 6.67
N LYS A 210 -10.59 -7.14 7.53
CA LYS A 210 -10.25 -7.69 8.86
C LYS A 210 -11.48 -7.82 9.74
N THR A 211 -12.33 -6.80 9.76
CA THR A 211 -13.54 -6.76 10.61
C THR A 211 -14.52 -7.87 10.22
N LEU A 212 -14.80 -8.03 8.92
CA LEU A 212 -15.76 -9.02 8.44
C LEU A 212 -15.22 -10.45 8.53
N ALA A 213 -13.92 -10.66 8.31
CA ALA A 213 -13.29 -11.95 8.58
C ALA A 213 -13.38 -12.33 10.07
N GLU A 214 -13.14 -11.38 10.98
CA GLU A 214 -13.23 -11.61 12.43
C GLU A 214 -14.66 -11.97 12.87
N ASN A 215 -15.67 -11.31 12.31
CA ASN A 215 -17.09 -11.63 12.56
C ASN A 215 -17.45 -13.08 12.17
N ARG A 216 -16.67 -13.69 11.28
CA ARG A 216 -16.83 -15.07 10.80
C ARG A 216 -15.86 -16.06 11.47
N GLY A 217 -15.18 -15.64 12.53
CA GLY A 217 -14.24 -16.50 13.27
C GLY A 217 -12.91 -16.76 12.55
N MET A 218 -12.61 -16.02 11.50
CA MET A 218 -11.35 -16.07 10.76
C MET A 218 -10.49 -14.84 11.05
N ARG A 219 -9.27 -14.81 10.52
CA ARG A 219 -8.40 -13.65 10.58
C ARG A 219 -7.88 -13.31 9.18
N ALA A 220 -8.23 -12.14 8.66
CA ALA A 220 -7.60 -11.63 7.46
C ALA A 220 -6.21 -11.05 7.77
N THR A 221 -5.21 -11.36 6.94
CA THR A 221 -3.87 -10.78 7.05
C THR A 221 -3.35 -10.30 5.70
N PHE A 222 -2.73 -9.13 5.72
CA PHE A 222 -2.02 -8.52 4.59
C PHE A 222 -0.50 -8.63 4.78
N MET A 223 -0.05 -9.55 5.64
CA MET A 223 1.38 -9.78 5.89
C MET A 223 2.10 -10.17 4.59
N PRO A 224 3.28 -9.61 4.27
CA PRO A 224 3.94 -9.85 2.98
C PRO A 224 4.25 -11.32 2.71
N LYS A 225 4.70 -12.07 3.73
CA LYS A 225 5.06 -13.48 3.63
C LYS A 225 4.62 -14.20 4.92
N PRO A 226 3.34 -14.59 5.03
CA PRO A 226 2.82 -15.27 6.22
C PRO A 226 3.31 -16.71 6.33
N PHE A 227 3.55 -17.37 5.19
CA PHE A 227 4.05 -18.74 5.10
C PHE A 227 5.31 -18.81 4.22
N ASN A 228 6.30 -19.60 4.65
CA ASN A 228 7.59 -19.66 3.96
C ASN A 228 7.50 -20.30 2.56
N ASN A 229 6.67 -21.33 2.40
CA ASN A 229 6.56 -22.16 1.20
C ASN A 229 5.46 -21.71 0.22
N LEU A 230 4.59 -20.78 0.62
CA LEU A 230 3.50 -20.27 -0.22
C LEU A 230 3.86 -18.91 -0.81
N THR A 231 3.19 -18.52 -1.89
CA THR A 231 3.22 -17.14 -2.44
C THR A 231 2.83 -16.12 -1.36
N GLY A 232 3.32 -14.89 -1.49
CA GLY A 232 3.15 -13.84 -0.47
C GLY A 232 2.32 -12.67 -0.98
N ASN A 233 1.64 -11.95 -0.08
CA ASN A 233 0.74 -10.86 -0.43
C ASN A 233 1.46 -9.69 -1.11
N GLY A 234 1.19 -9.50 -2.39
CA GLY A 234 1.41 -8.28 -3.12
C GLY A 234 0.46 -7.15 -2.74
N CYS A 235 0.82 -5.96 -3.20
CA CYS A 235 -0.09 -4.84 -3.30
C CYS A 235 0.18 -4.13 -4.63
N HIS A 236 0.01 -4.80 -5.78
CA HIS A 236 0.42 -4.20 -7.05
C HIS A 236 -0.34 -2.89 -7.29
N MET A 237 0.33 -1.88 -7.86
CA MET A 237 -0.31 -0.59 -8.15
C MET A 237 -0.31 -0.31 -9.64
N HIS A 238 -1.51 -0.16 -10.20
CA HIS A 238 -1.71 0.34 -11.55
C HIS A 238 -1.69 1.86 -11.54
N VAL A 239 -0.91 2.47 -12.43
CA VAL A 239 -0.61 3.91 -12.38
C VAL A 239 -0.71 4.56 -13.74
N SER A 240 -1.44 5.66 -13.76
CA SER A 240 -1.60 6.55 -14.90
C SER A 240 -1.56 8.01 -14.47
N LEU A 241 -1.23 8.89 -15.41
CA LEU A 241 -1.15 10.33 -15.18
C LEU A 241 -2.08 11.06 -16.16
N TRP A 242 -2.81 12.04 -15.65
CA TRP A 242 -3.91 12.67 -16.37
C TRP A 242 -3.75 14.19 -16.41
N LYS A 243 -4.24 14.80 -17.49
CA LYS A 243 -4.50 16.24 -17.61
C LYS A 243 -5.98 16.45 -17.89
N GLY A 244 -6.75 16.78 -16.86
CA GLY A 244 -8.21 16.80 -16.95
C GLY A 244 -8.75 15.40 -17.26
N ALA A 245 -9.39 15.22 -18.41
CA ALA A 245 -9.95 13.94 -18.85
C ALA A 245 -9.00 13.13 -19.75
N GLU A 246 -7.83 13.67 -20.11
CA GLU A 246 -6.87 13.01 -21.00
C GLU A 246 -5.85 12.21 -20.19
N ASN A 247 -5.64 10.94 -20.53
CA ASN A 247 -4.56 10.14 -19.99
C ASN A 247 -3.26 10.43 -20.75
N VAL A 248 -2.34 11.17 -20.13
CA VAL A 248 -1.09 11.59 -20.78
C VAL A 248 -0.01 10.51 -20.79
N PHE A 249 -0.29 9.32 -20.25
CA PHE A 249 0.56 8.16 -20.46
C PHE A 249 0.30 7.45 -21.78
N GLU A 250 -0.85 7.65 -22.40
CA GLU A 250 -1.22 6.98 -23.64
C GLU A 250 -0.62 7.68 -24.86
N ASP A 251 -0.04 6.90 -25.77
CA ASP A 251 0.40 7.34 -27.09
C ASP A 251 0.42 6.12 -28.03
N GLU A 252 -0.55 6.02 -28.94
CA GLU A 252 -0.67 4.89 -29.87
C GLU A 252 0.58 4.65 -30.72
N ALA A 253 1.36 5.70 -31.00
CA ALA A 253 2.60 5.59 -31.77
C ALA A 253 3.81 5.17 -30.91
N GLY A 254 3.68 5.24 -29.59
CA GLY A 254 4.72 4.90 -28.63
C GLY A 254 4.91 3.38 -28.47
N GLU A 255 6.09 3.00 -27.99
CA GLU A 255 6.36 1.60 -27.64
C GLU A 255 5.35 1.11 -26.60
N LEU A 256 4.67 -0.01 -26.88
CA LEU A 256 3.57 -0.55 -26.06
C LEU A 256 2.39 0.42 -25.86
N GLY A 257 2.23 1.42 -26.72
CA GLY A 257 1.16 2.41 -26.61
C GLY A 257 1.39 3.44 -25.49
N MET A 258 2.65 3.62 -25.08
CA MET A 258 3.07 4.47 -23.96
C MET A 258 3.82 5.70 -24.45
N SER A 259 3.45 6.88 -23.93
CA SER A 259 4.02 8.17 -24.32
C SER A 259 5.45 8.34 -23.84
N LYS A 260 6.23 9.23 -24.48
CA LYS A 260 7.56 9.61 -23.98
C LYS A 260 7.52 10.08 -22.52
N LEU A 261 6.47 10.82 -22.14
CA LEU A 261 6.26 11.31 -20.78
C LEU A 261 6.12 10.15 -19.79
N SER A 262 5.39 9.09 -20.16
CA SER A 262 5.24 7.91 -19.32
C SER A 262 6.57 7.18 -19.10
N TYR A 263 7.42 7.11 -20.13
CA TYR A 263 8.76 6.52 -20.00
C TYR A 263 9.68 7.37 -19.13
N SER A 264 9.63 8.71 -19.20
CA SER A 264 10.37 9.57 -18.26
C SER A 264 9.89 9.40 -16.81
N PHE A 265 8.57 9.30 -16.60
CA PHE A 265 8.01 8.99 -15.28
C PHE A 265 8.51 7.63 -14.78
N LEU A 266 8.43 6.59 -15.62
CA LEU A 266 8.95 5.27 -15.32
C LEU A 266 10.45 5.32 -15.02
N GLY A 267 11.24 6.09 -15.77
CA GLY A 267 12.67 6.26 -15.53
C GLY A 267 12.99 6.79 -14.15
N GLY A 268 12.18 7.70 -13.62
CA GLY A 268 12.25 8.14 -12.23
C GLY A 268 11.94 7.04 -11.21
N VAL A 269 10.86 6.28 -11.44
CA VAL A 269 10.50 5.12 -10.62
C VAL A 269 11.63 4.09 -10.61
N MET A 270 12.16 3.75 -11.78
CA MET A 270 13.28 2.81 -11.93
C MET A 270 14.53 3.35 -11.22
N HIS A 271 14.87 4.63 -11.40
CA HIS A 271 16.05 5.25 -10.80
C HIS A 271 16.05 5.09 -9.28
N SER A 272 14.94 5.45 -8.64
CA SER A 272 14.82 5.54 -7.17
C SER A 272 14.26 4.28 -6.51
N ALA A 273 14.01 3.20 -7.25
CA ALA A 273 13.36 1.99 -6.71
C ALA A 273 14.10 1.37 -5.51
N ALA A 274 15.44 1.33 -5.54
CA ALA A 274 16.24 0.79 -4.44
C ALA A 274 16.16 1.70 -3.20
N ASP A 275 16.35 2.99 -3.40
CA ASP A 275 16.31 4.04 -2.37
C ASP A 275 14.97 4.12 -1.67
N LEU A 276 13.88 3.94 -2.42
CA LEU A 276 12.51 4.00 -1.91
C LEU A 276 11.97 2.62 -1.49
N CYS A 277 12.77 1.55 -1.59
CA CYS A 277 12.32 0.19 -1.33
C CYS A 277 11.73 0.04 0.06
N SER A 278 12.28 0.69 1.10
CA SER A 278 11.73 0.62 2.45
C SER A 278 10.36 1.30 2.60
N LEU A 279 9.90 2.10 1.65
CA LEU A 279 8.54 2.66 1.63
C LEU A 279 7.54 1.74 0.91
N PHE A 280 8.02 0.93 -0.03
CA PHE A 280 7.23 -0.07 -0.76
C PHE A 280 7.16 -1.42 -0.04
N ASN A 281 8.22 -1.76 0.70
CA ASN A 281 8.46 -3.01 1.42
C ASN A 281 8.88 -2.70 2.87
N PRO A 282 7.94 -2.24 3.72
CA PRO A 282 8.30 -1.51 4.93
C PRO A 282 8.59 -2.38 6.16
N THR A 283 8.64 -3.71 6.03
CA THR A 283 8.83 -4.62 7.17
C THR A 283 9.99 -5.57 6.94
N VAL A 284 10.54 -6.14 8.02
CA VAL A 284 11.54 -7.22 7.90
C VAL A 284 10.98 -8.42 7.13
N ASN A 285 9.67 -8.68 7.25
CA ASN A 285 9.00 -9.78 6.56
C ASN A 285 8.86 -9.53 5.05
N SER A 286 8.81 -8.27 4.60
CA SER A 286 8.76 -7.90 3.19
C SER A 286 9.90 -8.49 2.36
N PHE A 287 11.10 -8.54 2.94
CA PHE A 287 12.30 -9.10 2.30
C PHE A 287 12.35 -10.63 2.28
N LYS A 288 11.31 -11.30 2.81
CA LYS A 288 11.04 -12.73 2.60
C LYS A 288 10.03 -12.97 1.48
N ARG A 289 9.34 -11.91 1.00
CA ARG A 289 8.50 -11.94 -0.21
C ARG A 289 9.35 -11.64 -1.44
N ILE A 290 10.00 -10.48 -1.49
CA ILE A 290 10.92 -10.14 -2.59
C ILE A 290 12.20 -10.96 -2.47
N ASN A 291 12.85 -11.29 -3.59
CA ASN A 291 14.02 -12.19 -3.62
C ASN A 291 13.77 -13.58 -3.00
N ALA A 292 12.50 -14.02 -2.92
CA ALA A 292 12.16 -15.31 -2.35
C ALA A 292 12.60 -16.49 -3.24
N PRO A 293 12.86 -17.67 -2.65
CA PRO A 293 12.96 -18.91 -3.42
C PRO A 293 11.62 -19.26 -4.06
N ILE A 294 11.66 -20.10 -5.10
CA ILE A 294 10.46 -20.62 -5.78
C ILE A 294 9.51 -21.27 -4.75
N THR A 295 8.23 -20.95 -4.86
CA THR A 295 7.14 -21.41 -3.99
C THR A 295 6.57 -22.76 -4.45
N ALA A 296 5.67 -23.32 -3.65
CA ALA A 296 4.98 -24.57 -3.97
C ALA A 296 4.22 -24.54 -5.32
N SER A 297 3.68 -23.37 -5.71
CA SER A 297 2.96 -23.18 -6.97
C SER A 297 3.88 -23.11 -8.19
N GLY A 298 5.19 -22.89 -7.98
CA GLY A 298 6.22 -22.85 -9.03
C GLY A 298 6.73 -21.46 -9.41
N ALA A 299 6.19 -20.37 -8.84
CA ALA A 299 6.68 -19.01 -9.05
C ALA A 299 6.38 -18.10 -7.86
N THR A 300 7.25 -17.14 -7.57
CA THR A 300 7.04 -16.21 -6.43
C THR A 300 6.07 -15.09 -6.73
N TRP A 301 5.87 -14.76 -8.00
CA TRP A 301 5.12 -13.60 -8.51
C TRP A 301 5.58 -12.23 -7.98
N SER A 302 6.67 -12.18 -7.21
CA SER A 302 7.30 -10.97 -6.70
C SER A 302 8.57 -10.61 -7.49
N PRO A 303 8.95 -9.33 -7.57
CA PRO A 303 10.18 -8.93 -8.24
C PRO A 303 11.44 -9.20 -7.42
N ASN A 304 12.55 -9.43 -8.14
CA ASN A 304 13.90 -9.61 -7.58
C ASN A 304 14.89 -8.51 -8.05
N SER A 305 14.56 -7.87 -9.17
CA SER A 305 15.45 -6.97 -9.89
C SER A 305 14.70 -5.71 -10.33
N ILE A 306 15.44 -4.61 -10.45
CA ILE A 306 14.93 -3.32 -10.91
C ILE A 306 14.91 -3.34 -12.44
N THR A 307 13.85 -3.93 -12.98
CA THR A 307 13.63 -4.12 -14.43
C THR A 307 12.16 -3.89 -14.79
N TYR A 308 11.89 -3.55 -16.05
CA TYR A 308 10.53 -3.45 -16.58
C TYR A 308 10.37 -4.28 -17.86
N THR A 309 9.12 -4.54 -18.23
CA THR A 309 8.75 -5.39 -19.38
C THR A 309 7.38 -4.98 -19.93
N GLY A 310 6.93 -5.66 -20.99
CA GLY A 310 5.54 -5.59 -21.48
C GLY A 310 4.57 -6.34 -20.58
N ASN A 311 3.67 -7.13 -21.16
CA ASN A 311 2.68 -7.92 -20.40
C ASN A 311 3.31 -9.20 -19.81
N ASN A 312 4.20 -9.03 -18.84
CA ASN A 312 4.93 -10.11 -18.17
C ASN A 312 5.07 -9.81 -16.67
N ARG A 313 4.70 -10.78 -15.82
CA ARG A 313 4.60 -10.62 -14.36
C ARG A 313 5.90 -10.89 -13.58
N THR A 314 7.02 -11.19 -14.25
CA THR A 314 8.29 -11.54 -13.59
C THR A 314 9.18 -10.34 -13.24
N HIS A 315 8.74 -9.12 -13.55
CA HIS A 315 9.51 -7.88 -13.39
C HIS A 315 8.96 -6.98 -12.28
N MET A 316 9.73 -5.97 -11.88
CA MET A 316 9.28 -4.95 -10.94
C MET A 316 8.19 -4.06 -11.52
N VAL A 317 8.30 -3.75 -12.81
CA VAL A 317 7.26 -3.02 -13.55
C VAL A 317 6.79 -3.84 -14.74
N ARG A 318 5.47 -3.94 -14.89
CA ARG A 318 4.78 -4.54 -16.04
C ARG A 318 4.00 -3.44 -16.75
N ILE A 319 3.99 -3.45 -18.08
CA ILE A 319 3.09 -2.62 -18.88
C ILE A 319 1.99 -3.55 -19.40
N PRO A 320 0.84 -3.66 -18.70
CA PRO A 320 -0.18 -4.67 -19.00
C PRO A 320 -0.93 -4.36 -20.31
N GLU A 321 -1.14 -3.08 -20.60
CA GLU A 321 -1.83 -2.53 -21.76
C GLU A 321 -1.33 -1.11 -22.02
N PRO A 322 -1.59 -0.51 -23.20
CA PRO A 322 -1.40 0.92 -23.43
C PRO A 322 -2.07 1.71 -22.31
N ASN A 323 -1.56 2.91 -21.95
CA ASN A 323 -2.15 3.87 -20.99
C ASN A 323 -1.71 3.79 -19.51
N ARG A 324 -1.08 2.70 -19.06
CA ARG A 324 -0.63 2.57 -17.67
C ARG A 324 0.54 1.62 -17.51
N PHE A 325 1.23 1.72 -16.38
CA PHE A 325 2.09 0.65 -15.91
C PHE A 325 1.57 0.08 -14.58
N GLU A 326 2.03 -1.12 -14.26
CA GLU A 326 1.80 -1.84 -13.02
C GLU A 326 3.10 -1.93 -12.24
N PHE A 327 3.12 -1.36 -11.05
CA PHE A 327 4.24 -1.43 -10.12
C PHE A 327 4.04 -2.59 -9.15
N ARG A 328 4.82 -3.66 -9.35
CA ARG A 328 4.66 -4.96 -8.66
C ARG A 328 5.47 -5.10 -7.37
N LEU A 329 6.28 -4.09 -7.03
CA LEU A 329 7.21 -4.16 -5.90
C LEU A 329 6.51 -4.17 -4.54
N MET A 330 5.42 -3.42 -4.42
CA MET A 330 4.75 -3.24 -3.13
C MET A 330 4.15 -4.55 -2.60
N ASP A 331 4.08 -4.64 -1.29
CA ASP A 331 3.44 -5.74 -0.56
C ASP A 331 2.30 -5.26 0.32
N GLY A 332 1.53 -6.19 0.89
CA GLY A 332 0.35 -5.87 1.71
C GLY A 332 0.64 -5.07 3.00
N ALA A 333 1.91 -4.96 3.43
CA ALA A 333 2.30 -4.13 4.57
C ALA A 333 2.58 -2.67 4.18
N THR A 334 2.58 -2.35 2.88
CA THR A 334 2.81 -0.99 2.41
C THR A 334 1.85 0.00 3.05
N ASN A 335 2.36 1.20 3.35
CA ASN A 335 1.54 2.28 3.87
C ASN A 335 0.68 2.83 2.72
N PRO A 336 -0.66 2.85 2.83
CA PRO A 336 -1.54 3.27 1.74
C PRO A 336 -1.28 4.67 1.19
N TYR A 337 -0.63 5.54 1.96
CA TYR A 337 -0.31 6.90 1.56
C TYR A 337 1.18 7.10 1.18
N LEU A 338 2.12 6.51 1.92
CA LEU A 338 3.56 6.73 1.64
C LEU A 338 4.00 6.05 0.33
N ALA A 339 3.45 4.87 0.02
CA ALA A 339 3.81 4.16 -1.20
C ALA A 339 3.44 4.95 -2.47
N PRO A 340 2.19 5.40 -2.66
CA PRO A 340 1.87 6.26 -3.80
C PRO A 340 2.57 7.62 -3.74
N ALA A 341 2.86 8.17 -2.55
CA ALA A 341 3.63 9.41 -2.44
C ALA A 341 5.07 9.22 -2.98
N ALA A 342 5.72 8.11 -2.65
CA ALA A 342 7.05 7.77 -3.14
C ALA A 342 7.08 7.54 -4.63
N LEU A 343 6.06 6.86 -5.16
CA LEU A 343 5.94 6.62 -6.59
C LEU A 343 5.70 7.91 -7.38
N LEU A 344 4.79 8.78 -6.91
CA LEU A 344 4.54 10.08 -7.54
C LEU A 344 5.78 10.96 -7.48
N MET A 345 6.44 11.02 -6.32
CA MET A 345 7.67 11.80 -6.15
C MET A 345 8.77 11.34 -7.11
N ALA A 346 9.02 10.02 -7.18
CA ALA A 346 10.01 9.45 -8.10
C ALA A 346 9.65 9.71 -9.56
N GLY A 347 8.37 9.56 -9.93
CA GLY A 347 7.93 9.81 -11.31
C GLY A 347 8.05 11.27 -11.74
N LEU A 348 7.71 12.22 -10.85
CA LEU A 348 7.91 13.65 -11.11
C LEU A 348 9.40 14.00 -11.24
N ASP A 349 10.27 13.40 -10.43
CA ASP A 349 11.72 13.54 -10.57
C ASP A 349 12.23 12.97 -11.90
N GLY A 350 11.67 11.83 -12.34
CA GLY A 350 11.95 11.24 -13.65
C GLY A 350 11.59 12.15 -14.81
N MET A 351 10.41 12.77 -14.75
CA MET A 351 9.97 13.76 -15.74
C MET A 351 10.83 15.02 -15.73
N ALA A 352 11.21 15.52 -14.56
CA ALA A 352 12.00 16.75 -14.43
C ALA A 352 13.44 16.60 -14.94
N ASN A 353 13.99 15.38 -14.91
CA ASN A 353 15.37 15.09 -15.28
C ASN A 353 15.49 14.21 -16.54
N ASP A 354 14.40 14.04 -17.31
CA ASP A 354 14.35 13.19 -18.51
C ASP A 354 15.00 11.81 -18.31
N ARG A 355 14.70 11.16 -17.18
CA ARG A 355 15.35 9.90 -16.80
C ARG A 355 14.92 8.76 -17.72
N ASP A 356 15.90 8.00 -18.18
CA ASP A 356 15.70 6.80 -18.99
C ASP A 356 15.41 5.57 -18.10
N PRO A 357 14.30 4.84 -18.30
CA PRO A 357 14.03 3.60 -17.59
C PRO A 357 14.95 2.44 -17.98
N GLY A 358 15.76 2.61 -19.03
CA GLY A 358 16.65 1.60 -19.57
C GLY A 358 15.95 0.72 -20.61
N GLU A 359 16.56 -0.41 -20.94
CA GLU A 359 16.02 -1.33 -21.94
C GLU A 359 14.88 -2.19 -21.35
N ARG A 360 13.80 -2.35 -22.12
CA ARG A 360 12.73 -3.32 -21.83
C ARG A 360 13.26 -4.74 -21.96
N LEU A 361 12.93 -5.59 -21.01
CA LEU A 361 13.36 -6.99 -21.01
C LEU A 361 12.17 -7.93 -21.23
N ASP A 362 12.11 -8.57 -22.40
CA ASP A 362 11.04 -9.52 -22.76
C ASP A 362 11.45 -10.96 -22.47
N ILE A 363 11.86 -11.24 -21.23
CA ILE A 363 12.31 -12.56 -20.76
C ILE A 363 11.63 -12.97 -19.46
N ASN A 364 11.70 -14.25 -19.11
CA ASN A 364 11.32 -14.67 -17.77
C ASN A 364 12.49 -14.40 -16.80
N MET A 365 12.35 -13.41 -15.92
CA MET A 365 13.42 -13.05 -14.97
C MET A 365 13.72 -14.13 -13.94
N TYR A 366 12.80 -15.06 -13.69
CA TYR A 366 13.02 -16.16 -12.75
C TYR A 366 13.95 -17.23 -13.33
N THR A 367 13.86 -17.49 -14.65
CA THR A 367 14.68 -18.52 -15.31
C THR A 367 15.88 -17.90 -16.02
N ASP A 368 15.67 -16.83 -16.78
CA ASP A 368 16.65 -16.29 -17.73
C ASP A 368 17.37 -15.06 -17.20
N GLY A 369 16.93 -14.50 -16.06
CA GLY A 369 17.51 -13.29 -15.48
C GLY A 369 19.01 -13.41 -15.13
N HIS A 370 19.52 -14.63 -14.93
CA HIS A 370 20.94 -14.92 -14.69
C HIS A 370 21.83 -14.67 -15.92
N THR A 371 21.25 -14.61 -17.13
CA THR A 371 21.98 -14.35 -18.38
C THR A 371 22.31 -12.86 -18.55
N LEU A 372 21.58 -11.99 -17.85
CA LEU A 372 21.76 -10.54 -17.94
C LEU A 372 22.94 -10.08 -17.09
N LYS A 373 23.75 -9.18 -17.65
CA LYS A 373 24.85 -8.52 -16.93
C LYS A 373 24.38 -7.15 -16.45
N ASN A 374 24.88 -6.72 -15.28
CA ASN A 374 24.66 -5.36 -14.73
C ASN A 374 23.20 -4.98 -14.42
N VAL A 375 22.32 -5.96 -14.18
CA VAL A 375 20.96 -5.67 -13.70
C VAL A 375 21.03 -5.15 -12.27
N ARG A 376 20.44 -3.96 -12.03
CA ARG A 376 20.32 -3.41 -10.68
C ARG A 376 19.38 -4.28 -9.85
N LYS A 377 19.78 -4.59 -8.63
CA LYS A 377 19.03 -5.45 -7.71
C LYS A 377 18.27 -4.62 -6.68
N LEU A 378 17.18 -5.20 -6.18
CA LEU A 378 16.51 -4.69 -4.98
C LEU A 378 17.35 -4.99 -3.73
N PRO A 379 17.24 -4.19 -2.66
CA PRO A 379 17.88 -4.50 -1.38
C PRO A 379 17.45 -5.87 -0.85
N LEU A 380 18.36 -6.56 -0.17
CA LEU A 380 18.12 -7.92 0.33
C LEU A 380 17.51 -7.97 1.73
N ASN A 381 17.49 -6.84 2.43
CA ASN A 381 16.94 -6.73 3.78
C ASN A 381 16.51 -5.29 4.08
N LEU A 382 15.73 -5.13 5.15
CA LEU A 382 15.19 -3.84 5.56
C LEU A 382 16.28 -2.83 5.95
N LEU A 383 17.37 -3.27 6.60
CA LEU A 383 18.46 -2.38 6.99
C LEU A 383 19.13 -1.72 5.78
N ASP A 384 19.42 -2.48 4.73
CA ASP A 384 20.05 -1.94 3.52
C ASP A 384 19.09 -1.01 2.77
N ALA A 385 17.80 -1.34 2.70
CA ALA A 385 16.80 -0.45 2.13
C ALA A 385 16.71 0.89 2.90
N LEU A 386 16.75 0.85 4.24
CA LEU A 386 16.73 2.05 5.07
C LEU A 386 18.01 2.88 4.92
N ARG A 387 19.18 2.25 4.83
CA ARG A 387 20.46 2.94 4.57
C ARG A 387 20.51 3.64 3.21
N LEU A 388 19.82 3.09 2.22
CA LEU A 388 19.68 3.72 0.90
C LEU A 388 18.74 4.92 0.98
N LEU A 389 17.56 4.75 1.60
CA LEU A 389 16.62 5.85 1.82
C LEU A 389 17.26 7.02 2.58
N GLU A 390 18.02 6.73 3.64
CA GLU A 390 18.72 7.73 4.46
C GLU A 390 19.69 8.60 3.64
N ARG A 391 20.29 8.05 2.58
CA ARG A 391 21.28 8.72 1.73
C ARG A 391 20.73 9.21 0.39
N SER A 392 19.43 9.03 0.15
CA SER A 392 18.82 9.35 -1.13
C SER A 392 18.57 10.85 -1.26
N ASP A 393 19.34 11.51 -2.12
CA ASP A 393 19.16 12.93 -2.44
C ASP A 393 17.76 13.20 -3.01
N VAL A 394 17.25 12.28 -3.84
CA VAL A 394 15.91 12.37 -4.43
C VAL A 394 14.82 12.30 -3.35
N ALA A 395 14.95 11.37 -2.39
CA ALA A 395 13.98 11.28 -1.29
C ALA A 395 14.05 12.50 -0.35
N ARG A 396 15.25 12.99 -0.02
CA ARG A 396 15.43 14.17 0.83
C ARG A 396 14.88 15.43 0.18
N ALA A 397 15.14 15.65 -1.11
CA ALA A 397 14.55 16.77 -1.86
C ALA A 397 13.02 16.62 -2.03
N GLY A 398 12.55 15.39 -2.25
CA GLY A 398 11.14 15.09 -2.51
C GLY A 398 10.25 15.20 -1.28
N PHE A 399 10.69 14.63 -0.16
CA PHE A 399 9.93 14.55 1.09
C PHE A 399 10.34 15.53 2.17
N GLY A 400 11.60 15.98 2.16
CA GLY A 400 12.22 16.78 3.22
C GLY A 400 12.94 15.92 4.27
N ASP A 401 14.01 16.45 4.84
CA ASP A 401 14.85 15.76 5.82
C ASP A 401 14.07 15.28 7.04
N ALA A 402 13.15 16.11 7.56
CA ALA A 402 12.35 15.77 8.73
C ALA A 402 11.55 14.46 8.56
N PHE A 403 10.98 14.21 7.38
CA PHE A 403 10.27 12.95 7.11
C PHE A 403 11.25 11.78 7.02
N VAL A 404 12.34 11.94 6.26
CA VAL A 404 13.33 10.87 6.05
C VAL A 404 13.92 10.47 7.40
N ASP A 405 14.38 11.42 8.20
CA ASP A 405 15.04 11.15 9.48
C ASP A 405 14.07 10.51 10.49
N SER A 406 12.80 10.97 10.56
CA SER A 406 11.73 10.38 11.38
C SER A 406 11.46 8.92 10.99
N TYR A 407 11.27 8.65 9.69
CA TYR A 407 11.02 7.31 9.19
C TYR A 407 12.20 6.35 9.46
N ILE A 408 13.43 6.79 9.17
CA ILE A 408 14.65 6.01 9.40
C ILE A 408 14.80 5.68 10.88
N LYS A 409 14.63 6.67 11.77
CA LYS A 409 14.77 6.47 13.22
C LYS A 409 13.84 5.37 13.73
N LEU A 410 12.54 5.46 13.40
CA LEU A 410 11.57 4.48 13.89
C LEU A 410 11.78 3.10 13.25
N LYS A 411 12.10 3.03 11.96
CA LYS A 411 12.32 1.75 11.26
C LYS A 411 13.65 1.09 11.60
N MET A 412 14.68 1.86 11.96
CA MET A 412 15.89 1.32 12.58
C MET A 412 15.59 0.64 13.91
N ALA A 413 14.68 1.18 14.72
CA ALA A 413 14.28 0.53 15.97
C ALA A 413 13.57 -0.81 15.72
N GLU A 414 12.72 -0.91 14.71
CA GLU A 414 12.11 -2.18 14.27
C GLU A 414 13.18 -3.20 13.87
N TRP A 415 14.14 -2.80 13.03
CA TRP A 415 15.24 -3.67 12.61
C TRP A 415 16.09 -4.15 13.80
N ASN A 416 16.50 -3.24 14.67
CA ASN A 416 17.31 -3.57 15.85
C ASN A 416 16.54 -4.51 16.80
N SER A 417 15.23 -4.32 16.96
CA SER A 417 14.39 -5.24 17.71
C SER A 417 14.36 -6.64 17.07
N PHE A 418 14.23 -6.75 15.74
CA PHE A 418 14.31 -8.03 15.04
C PHE A 418 15.66 -8.72 15.24
N MET A 419 16.77 -8.00 15.11
CA MET A 419 18.11 -8.56 15.27
C MET A 419 18.41 -9.04 16.70
N SER A 420 17.68 -8.56 17.69
CA SER A 420 17.78 -9.03 19.09
C SER A 420 16.98 -10.32 19.37
N HIS A 421 16.16 -10.77 18.41
CA HIS A 421 15.30 -11.95 18.57
C HIS A 421 16.00 -13.23 18.08
N ALA A 422 16.28 -14.15 19.01
CA ALA A 422 16.79 -15.48 18.65
C ALA A 422 15.65 -16.40 18.16
N SER A 423 15.70 -16.79 16.89
CA SER A 423 14.68 -17.64 16.27
C SER A 423 14.82 -19.12 16.63
N ALA A 424 13.73 -19.87 16.45
CA ALA A 424 13.77 -21.34 16.56
C ALA A 424 14.71 -21.98 15.53
N TRP A 425 14.87 -21.37 14.35
CA TRP A 425 15.81 -21.84 13.33
C TRP A 425 17.26 -21.73 13.82
N GLU A 426 17.66 -20.57 14.36
CA GLU A 426 19.02 -20.38 14.91
C GLU A 426 19.29 -21.34 16.06
N ARG A 427 18.31 -21.53 16.96
CA ARG A 427 18.45 -22.51 18.04
C ARG A 427 18.69 -23.92 17.50
N LEU A 428 17.94 -24.36 16.49
CA LEU A 428 18.10 -25.70 15.91
C LEU A 428 19.49 -25.91 15.27
N HIS A 429 20.09 -24.87 14.67
CA HIS A 429 21.34 -25.01 13.90
C HIS A 429 22.61 -24.65 14.70
N ASN A 430 22.46 -24.06 15.89
CA ASN A 430 23.59 -23.52 16.65
C ASN A 430 23.62 -23.97 18.13
N LEU A 431 22.71 -24.83 18.60
CA LEU A 431 22.74 -25.28 20.00
C LEU A 431 23.96 -26.14 20.33
N ASP A 432 24.44 -26.91 19.35
CA ASP A 432 25.54 -27.89 19.48
C ASP A 432 26.80 -27.44 18.70
N CYS A 433 27.01 -26.14 18.51
CA CYS A 433 28.10 -25.60 17.69
C CYS A 433 29.50 -25.70 18.30
#